data_AF-A0A2J5P4H3-F1
#
_entry.id   AF-A0A2J5P4H3-F1
#
_cell.length_a   1.000
_cell.length_b   1.000
_cell.length_c   1.000
_cell.angle_alpha   90.00
_cell.angle_beta   90.00
_cell.angle_gamma   90.00
#
_symmetry.space_group_name_H-M   'P 1'
#
loop_
_entity.id
_entity.type
_entity.pdbx_description
1 polymer ?
#
loop_
_entity_poly.entity_id
_entity_poly.type
_entity_poly.pdbx_seq_one_letter_code
_entity_poly.pdbx_strand_id
1 'polypeptide(L)'
;MYLSVSVNGNILAGAVPVKVNAGHYWIAASVLQQAHIPLQTGDALVDVTTLPSVKVEYDQPGQILKLQVPDKWLPEQHIGGTTEQPGQTAISSPGILFNYDAYSLFSSGGSQTTSTFTETRLFGPPGVLSNNAVIRQNWSSTGYEQQGYMRYDTLWKYSDSDQMISYQAGDVVSNALTWSSSVRMGGLRLSRNFSVRPDLVTYPLLNLSGSAAVPSSVDLFINGYKSSSAQINGGPYTLTNVPWISGAGEATVVTTDALGRQVSTSIPFYVSNTLLREGLSDFDFTLGALRNNYGIRSADYGAGAVSAIYRYGFNNWLTLSTHTEDREG
;
A
#
# COMPACT_ATOMS: atom_id res chain seq x y z
N MET A 1 -36.01 -1.53 -37.64
CA MET A 1 -35.20 -2.77 -37.72
C MET A 1 -34.60 -3.05 -36.36
N TYR A 2 -34.25 -4.29 -36.04
CA TYR A 2 -33.51 -4.62 -34.82
C TYR A 2 -32.06 -4.85 -35.18
N LEU A 3 -31.16 -4.11 -34.55
CA LEU A 3 -29.72 -4.19 -34.79
C LEU A 3 -28.96 -4.34 -33.48
N SER A 4 -27.82 -5.00 -33.54
CA SER A 4 -26.81 -4.85 -32.49
C SER A 4 -26.19 -3.45 -32.59
N VAL A 5 -26.01 -2.78 -31.46
CA VAL A 5 -25.35 -1.46 -31.43
C VAL A 5 -23.98 -1.64 -30.80
N SER A 6 -22.94 -1.15 -31.48
CA SER A 6 -21.57 -1.16 -30.99
C SER A 6 -21.11 0.27 -30.74
N VAL A 7 -20.59 0.57 -29.55
CA VAL A 7 -20.02 1.87 -29.20
C VAL A 7 -18.53 1.72 -28.96
N ASN A 8 -17.71 2.34 -29.81
CA ASN A 8 -16.25 2.15 -29.83
C ASN A 8 -15.86 0.66 -29.76
N GLY A 9 -16.55 -0.20 -30.53
CA GLY A 9 -16.33 -1.64 -30.56
C GLY A 9 -17.00 -2.44 -29.42
N ASN A 10 -17.49 -1.78 -28.37
CA ASN A 10 -18.24 -2.44 -27.28
C ASN A 10 -19.66 -2.72 -27.75
N ILE A 11 -20.02 -4.00 -27.94
CA ILE A 11 -21.37 -4.39 -28.34
C ILE A 11 -22.30 -4.31 -27.11
N LEU A 12 -23.36 -3.50 -27.22
CA LEU A 12 -24.40 -3.42 -26.19
C LEU A 12 -25.15 -4.75 -26.10
N ALA A 13 -25.59 -5.10 -24.89
CA ALA A 13 -26.34 -6.33 -24.67
C ALA A 13 -27.72 -6.27 -25.33
N GLY A 14 -28.00 -7.21 -26.23
CA GLY A 14 -29.30 -7.37 -26.89
C GLY A 14 -29.47 -6.56 -28.18
N ALA A 15 -30.49 -6.91 -28.95
CA ALA A 15 -30.83 -6.20 -30.19
C ALA A 15 -31.68 -4.96 -29.89
N VAL A 16 -31.26 -3.83 -30.43
CA VAL A 16 -31.89 -2.52 -30.23
C VAL A 16 -32.79 -2.19 -31.43
N PRO A 17 -34.04 -1.72 -31.21
CA PRO A 17 -34.86 -1.20 -32.30
C PRO A 17 -34.27 0.12 -32.83
N VAL A 18 -33.83 0.10 -34.08
CA VAL A 18 -33.33 1.27 -34.82
C VAL A 18 -34.34 1.64 -35.90
N LYS A 19 -34.83 2.89 -35.87
CA LYS A 19 -35.69 3.44 -36.92
C LYS A 19 -34.82 4.09 -37.98
N VAL A 20 -35.01 3.70 -39.23
CA VAL A 20 -34.22 4.15 -40.37
C VAL A 20 -35.09 5.02 -41.24
N ASN A 21 -34.62 6.22 -41.56
CA ASN A 21 -35.32 7.09 -42.49
C ASN A 21 -34.32 7.85 -43.34
N ALA A 22 -34.34 7.66 -44.66
CA ALA A 22 -33.47 8.37 -45.61
C ALA A 22 -31.96 8.37 -45.23
N GLY A 23 -31.46 7.27 -44.66
CA GLY A 23 -30.06 7.16 -44.22
C GLY A 23 -29.78 7.67 -42.80
N HIS A 24 -30.80 8.20 -42.11
CA HIS A 24 -30.73 8.57 -40.70
C HIS A 24 -31.11 7.39 -39.81
N TYR A 25 -30.36 7.20 -38.73
CA TYR A 25 -30.58 6.12 -37.75
C TYR A 25 -31.03 6.72 -36.42
N TRP A 26 -32.23 6.34 -35.99
CA TRP A 26 -32.85 6.83 -34.77
C TRP A 26 -32.89 5.74 -33.72
N ILE A 27 -32.36 6.05 -32.53
CA ILE A 27 -32.23 5.13 -31.40
C ILE A 27 -32.91 5.75 -30.18
N ALA A 28 -33.46 4.92 -29.29
CA ALA A 28 -34.05 5.38 -28.05
C ALA A 28 -32.99 6.09 -27.18
N ALA A 29 -33.33 7.26 -26.64
CA ALA A 29 -32.44 8.03 -25.78
C ALA A 29 -31.94 7.23 -24.57
N SER A 30 -32.79 6.38 -23.99
CA SER A 30 -32.43 5.51 -22.87
C SER A 30 -31.31 4.53 -23.21
N VAL A 31 -31.24 4.02 -24.45
CA VAL A 31 -30.17 3.12 -24.90
C VAL A 31 -28.86 3.87 -25.06
N LEU A 32 -28.89 5.09 -25.60
CA LEU A 32 -27.71 5.94 -25.73
C LEU A 32 -27.18 6.37 -24.36
N GLN A 33 -28.06 6.67 -23.41
CA GLN A 33 -27.70 6.98 -22.03
C GLN A 33 -27.09 5.78 -21.30
N GLN A 34 -27.64 4.57 -21.49
CA GLN A 34 -27.04 3.33 -20.99
C GLN A 34 -25.65 3.10 -21.59
N ALA A 35 -25.42 3.55 -22.82
CA ALA A 35 -24.12 3.53 -23.48
C ALA A 35 -23.22 4.74 -23.13
N HIS A 36 -23.59 5.54 -22.12
CA HIS A 36 -22.87 6.72 -21.63
C HIS A 36 -22.71 7.86 -22.65
N ILE A 37 -23.53 7.90 -23.70
CA ILE A 37 -23.52 8.99 -24.68
C ILE A 37 -24.29 10.17 -24.08
N PRO A 38 -23.65 11.34 -23.85
CA PRO A 38 -24.33 12.51 -23.33
C PRO A 38 -25.32 13.05 -24.37
N LEU A 39 -26.58 13.20 -23.97
CA LEU A 39 -27.64 13.75 -24.81
C LEU A 39 -28.01 15.13 -24.30
N GLN A 40 -28.17 16.10 -25.20
CA GLN A 40 -28.64 17.45 -24.88
C GLN A 40 -30.15 17.62 -25.05
N THR A 41 -30.85 16.57 -25.50
CA THR A 41 -32.29 16.59 -25.78
C THR A 41 -33.04 15.69 -24.80
N GLY A 42 -34.30 16.06 -24.50
CA GLY A 42 -35.24 15.24 -23.74
C GLY A 42 -36.08 14.30 -24.61
N ASP A 43 -35.74 14.18 -25.90
CA ASP A 43 -36.53 13.42 -26.87
C ASP A 43 -36.41 11.92 -26.62
N ALA A 44 -37.51 11.19 -26.84
CA ALA A 44 -37.53 9.73 -26.65
C ALA A 44 -36.68 8.99 -27.71
N LEU A 45 -36.54 9.55 -28.91
CA LEU A 45 -35.74 9.03 -30.01
C LEU A 45 -34.75 10.10 -30.46
N VAL A 46 -33.49 9.72 -30.59
CA VAL A 46 -32.40 10.60 -31.00
C VAL A 46 -31.83 10.08 -32.32
N ASP A 47 -31.64 10.99 -33.25
CA ASP A 47 -30.94 10.71 -34.49
C ASP A 47 -29.43 10.70 -34.25
N VAL A 48 -28.82 9.51 -34.27
CA VAL A 48 -27.39 9.38 -34.01
C VAL A 48 -26.53 9.87 -35.17
N THR A 49 -27.09 10.03 -36.38
CA THR A 49 -26.34 10.51 -37.55
C THR A 49 -26.09 12.01 -37.53
N THR A 50 -26.89 12.77 -36.78
CA THR A 50 -26.76 14.22 -36.64
C THR A 50 -26.05 14.62 -35.34
N LEU A 51 -25.74 13.65 -34.47
CA LEU A 51 -25.04 13.92 -33.22
C LEU A 51 -23.62 14.47 -33.51
N PRO A 52 -23.26 15.62 -32.93
CA PRO A 52 -21.91 16.15 -33.05
C PRO A 52 -20.88 15.16 -32.50
N SER A 53 -19.75 15.01 -33.20
CA SER A 53 -18.64 14.15 -32.78
C SER A 53 -18.93 12.64 -32.75
N VAL A 54 -20.10 12.19 -33.22
CA VAL A 54 -20.42 10.77 -33.41
C VAL A 54 -20.25 10.40 -34.87
N LYS A 55 -19.51 9.33 -35.17
CA LYS A 55 -19.49 8.71 -36.50
C LYS A 55 -20.35 7.46 -36.48
N VAL A 56 -21.23 7.34 -37.46
CA VAL A 56 -22.16 6.21 -37.58
C VAL A 56 -21.82 5.42 -38.83
N GLU A 57 -21.63 4.12 -38.67
CA GLU A 57 -21.44 3.18 -39.78
C GLU A 57 -22.39 2.01 -39.60
N TYR A 58 -23.13 1.66 -40.65
CA TYR A 58 -24.01 0.50 -40.64
C TYR A 58 -23.36 -0.67 -41.36
N ASP A 59 -23.03 -1.71 -40.61
CA ASP A 59 -22.52 -2.98 -41.10
C ASP A 59 -23.71 -3.89 -41.41
N GLN A 60 -24.15 -3.87 -42.67
CA GLN A 60 -25.32 -4.61 -43.13
C GLN A 60 -25.15 -6.13 -43.01
N PRO A 61 -24.03 -6.77 -43.42
CA PRO A 61 -23.82 -8.19 -43.23
C PRO A 61 -23.86 -8.62 -41.76
N GLY A 62 -23.28 -7.82 -40.86
CA GLY A 62 -23.26 -8.10 -39.43
C GLY A 62 -24.55 -7.71 -38.69
N GLN A 63 -25.46 -6.94 -39.32
CA GLN A 63 -26.59 -6.28 -38.67
C GLN A 63 -26.17 -5.46 -37.44
N ILE A 64 -25.04 -4.76 -37.55
CA ILE A 64 -24.47 -3.94 -36.47
C ILE A 64 -24.47 -2.47 -36.89
N LEU A 65 -24.99 -1.61 -36.02
CA LEU A 65 -24.79 -0.17 -36.10
C LEU A 65 -23.60 0.21 -35.22
N LYS A 66 -22.50 0.63 -35.86
CA LYS A 66 -21.26 1.03 -35.20
C LYS A 66 -21.30 2.54 -34.95
N LEU A 67 -21.14 2.93 -33.69
CA LEU A 67 -21.04 4.30 -33.23
C LEU A 67 -19.62 4.53 -32.72
N GLN A 68 -18.89 5.45 -33.36
CA GLN A 68 -17.63 5.94 -32.85
C GLN A 68 -17.88 7.26 -32.11
N VAL A 69 -17.58 7.30 -30.82
CA VAL A 69 -17.77 8.45 -29.94
C VAL A 69 -16.44 8.88 -29.32
N PRO A 70 -16.31 10.13 -28.83
CA PRO A 70 -15.14 10.56 -28.07
C PRO A 70 -14.94 9.71 -26.80
N ASP A 71 -13.71 9.26 -26.55
CA ASP A 71 -13.39 8.37 -25.42
C ASP A 71 -13.82 8.95 -24.07
N LYS A 72 -13.72 10.28 -23.90
CA LYS A 72 -14.14 11.00 -22.67
C LYS A 72 -15.63 10.85 -22.31
N TRP A 73 -16.47 10.34 -23.21
CA TRP A 73 -17.87 10.04 -22.93
C TRP A 73 -18.03 8.67 -22.28
N LEU A 74 -17.06 7.77 -22.47
CA LEU A 74 -17.09 6.43 -21.92
C LEU A 74 -16.55 6.42 -20.49
N PRO A 75 -17.07 5.53 -19.62
CA PRO A 75 -16.64 5.45 -18.23
C PRO A 75 -15.19 4.99 -18.13
N GLU A 76 -14.45 5.56 -17.17
CA GLU A 76 -13.07 5.15 -16.90
C GLU A 76 -13.01 3.76 -16.27
N GLN A 77 -12.24 2.89 -16.90
CA GLN A 77 -12.04 1.51 -16.47
C GLN A 77 -10.86 1.41 -15.51
N HIS A 78 -11.10 0.97 -14.28
CA HIS A 78 -10.05 0.77 -13.28
C HIS A 78 -9.65 -0.71 -13.23
N ILE A 79 -8.42 -0.99 -13.64
CA ILE A 79 -7.92 -2.36 -13.77
C ILE A 79 -6.93 -2.67 -12.64
N GLY A 80 -7.31 -3.65 -11.83
CA GLY A 80 -6.41 -4.19 -10.81
C GLY A 80 -6.44 -3.45 -9.47
N GLY A 81 -7.59 -2.92 -9.07
CA GLY A 81 -7.77 -2.43 -7.70
C GLY A 81 -7.67 -3.57 -6.70
N THR A 82 -6.91 -3.39 -5.64
CA THR A 82 -7.13 -4.15 -4.40
C THR A 82 -8.47 -3.67 -3.84
N THR A 83 -9.50 -4.49 -3.91
CA THR A 83 -10.72 -4.26 -3.14
C THR A 83 -10.29 -4.07 -1.69
N GLU A 84 -10.56 -2.90 -1.10
CA GLU A 84 -10.33 -2.67 0.33
C GLU A 84 -11.11 -3.75 1.08
N GLN A 85 -10.42 -4.80 1.52
CA GLN A 85 -11.05 -5.79 2.37
C GLN A 85 -11.29 -5.13 3.71
N PRO A 86 -12.51 -5.24 4.28
CA PRO A 86 -12.78 -4.66 5.58
C PRO A 86 -11.78 -5.22 6.58
N GLY A 87 -11.04 -4.32 7.24
CA GLY A 87 -10.04 -4.69 8.22
C GLY A 87 -10.65 -5.60 9.29
N GLN A 88 -9.98 -6.71 9.59
CA GLN A 88 -10.44 -7.61 10.65
C GLN A 88 -10.09 -7.00 12.01
N THR A 89 -11.05 -6.95 12.92
CA THR A 89 -10.81 -6.50 14.29
C THR A 89 -9.90 -7.49 15.00
N ALA A 90 -8.80 -6.99 15.56
CA ALA A 90 -7.91 -7.83 16.36
C ALA A 90 -8.63 -8.32 17.62
N ILE A 91 -8.69 -9.64 17.80
CA ILE A 91 -9.23 -10.25 19.01
C ILE A 91 -8.03 -10.60 19.91
N SER A 92 -8.04 -10.08 21.14
CA SER A 92 -7.01 -10.34 22.15
C SER A 92 -7.62 -10.97 23.39
N SER A 93 -7.09 -12.13 23.77
CA SER A 93 -7.44 -12.82 25.02
C SER A 93 -6.29 -12.69 26.02
N PRO A 94 -6.56 -12.47 27.32
CA PRO A 94 -5.52 -12.43 28.33
C PRO A 94 -4.70 -13.72 28.37
N GLY A 95 -3.38 -13.60 28.50
CA GLY A 95 -2.48 -14.74 28.56
C GLY A 95 -1.07 -14.38 29.01
N ILE A 96 -0.30 -15.43 29.27
CA ILE A 96 1.12 -15.37 29.59
C ILE A 96 1.89 -16.22 28.60
N LEU A 97 3.04 -15.73 28.18
CA LEU A 97 4.01 -16.45 27.38
C LEU A 97 5.37 -16.37 28.07
N PHE A 98 6.10 -17.48 28.08
CA PHE A 98 7.46 -17.57 28.58
C PHE A 98 8.32 -18.32 27.56
N ASN A 99 9.33 -17.63 27.05
CA ASN A 99 10.35 -18.19 26.17
C ASN A 99 11.69 -18.23 26.90
N TYR A 100 12.51 -19.24 26.58
CA TYR A 100 13.88 -19.33 27.07
C TYR A 100 14.80 -19.92 26.00
N ASP A 101 16.05 -19.50 26.00
CA ASP A 101 17.13 -20.10 25.21
C ASP A 101 18.36 -20.23 26.10
N ALA A 102 18.96 -21.41 26.18
CA ALA A 102 20.06 -21.70 27.09
C ALA A 102 21.17 -22.46 26.37
N TYR A 103 22.40 -21.97 26.49
CA TYR A 103 23.57 -22.63 25.93
C TYR A 103 24.71 -22.66 26.95
N SER A 104 25.48 -23.74 26.93
CA SER A 104 26.70 -23.93 27.74
C SER A 104 27.93 -23.92 26.85
N LEU A 105 28.93 -23.14 27.24
CA LEU A 105 30.25 -23.10 26.62
C LEU A 105 31.25 -23.74 27.57
N PHE A 106 31.98 -24.71 27.05
CA PHE A 106 33.05 -25.42 27.74
C PHE A 106 34.36 -25.09 27.02
N SER A 107 35.30 -24.49 27.72
CA SER A 107 36.63 -24.19 27.21
C SER A 107 37.62 -25.28 27.61
N SER A 108 38.58 -25.59 26.72
CA SER A 108 39.67 -26.53 27.00
C SER A 108 40.53 -26.14 28.21
N GLY A 109 40.52 -24.86 28.59
CA GLY A 109 41.16 -24.34 29.80
C GLY A 109 40.38 -24.55 31.10
N GLY A 110 39.27 -25.31 31.09
CA GLY A 110 38.47 -25.61 32.28
C GLY A 110 37.42 -24.53 32.63
N SER A 111 37.27 -23.48 31.82
CA SER A 111 36.19 -22.51 31.99
C SER A 111 34.88 -23.06 31.46
N GLN A 112 33.82 -23.00 32.28
CA GLN A 112 32.47 -23.39 31.90
C GLN A 112 31.48 -22.28 32.24
N THR A 113 30.75 -21.80 31.23
CA THR A 113 29.76 -20.72 31.38
C THR A 113 28.48 -21.10 30.65
N THR A 114 27.31 -20.88 31.27
CA THR A 114 26.01 -21.01 30.60
C THR A 114 25.31 -19.70 30.72
N SER A 115 24.68 -19.35 29.61
CA SER A 115 23.85 -18.17 29.49
C SER A 115 22.46 -18.66 29.13
N THR A 116 21.47 -18.14 29.85
CA THR A 116 20.06 -18.38 29.59
C THR A 116 19.40 -17.05 29.30
N PHE A 117 18.99 -16.85 28.06
CA PHE A 117 18.06 -15.79 27.72
C PHE A 117 16.65 -16.18 28.13
N THR A 118 15.88 -15.21 28.63
CA THR A 118 14.49 -15.37 29.04
C THR A 118 13.68 -14.21 28.52
N GLU A 119 12.48 -14.51 28.04
CA GLU A 119 11.47 -13.54 27.66
C GLU A 119 10.15 -13.93 28.30
N THR A 120 9.58 -13.00 29.07
CA THR A 120 8.23 -13.14 29.64
C THR A 120 7.34 -12.11 28.98
N ARG A 121 6.16 -12.51 28.49
CA ARG A 121 5.13 -11.61 27.96
C ARG A 121 3.79 -11.86 28.66
N LEU A 122 3.20 -10.80 29.18
CA LEU A 122 1.80 -10.75 29.57
C LEU A 122 1.04 -10.01 28.47
N PHE A 123 0.00 -10.59 27.91
CA PHE A 123 -0.76 -9.98 26.83
C PHE A 123 -2.26 -10.04 27.10
N GLY A 124 -3.01 -9.08 26.56
CA GLY A 124 -4.47 -9.04 26.65
C GLY A 124 -5.04 -7.79 25.97
N PRO A 125 -6.32 -7.46 26.22
CA PRO A 125 -6.94 -6.23 25.71
C PRO A 125 -6.16 -4.92 26.01
N PRO A 126 -5.54 -4.73 27.19
CA PRO A 126 -4.78 -3.50 27.46
C PRO A 126 -3.37 -3.46 26.81
N GLY A 127 -3.02 -4.45 25.98
CA GLY A 127 -1.73 -4.51 25.29
C GLY A 127 -0.84 -5.64 25.79
N VAL A 128 0.47 -5.50 25.55
CA VAL A 128 1.50 -6.49 25.86
C VAL A 128 2.57 -5.86 26.75
N LEU A 129 2.83 -6.47 27.90
CA LEU A 129 3.99 -6.18 28.73
C LEU A 129 5.02 -7.28 28.52
N SER A 130 6.23 -6.93 28.09
CA SER A 130 7.35 -7.85 27.93
C SER A 130 8.52 -7.51 28.86
N ASN A 131 9.24 -8.54 29.30
CA ASN A 131 10.50 -8.42 30.02
C ASN A 131 11.52 -9.39 29.41
N ASN A 132 12.67 -8.86 29.01
CA ASN A 132 13.78 -9.62 28.44
C ASN A 132 14.98 -9.58 29.39
N ALA A 133 15.61 -10.72 29.63
CA ALA A 133 16.77 -10.81 30.49
C ALA A 133 17.68 -11.98 30.14
N VAL A 134 18.95 -11.88 30.54
CA VAL A 134 19.92 -12.97 30.48
C VAL A 134 20.39 -13.31 31.89
N ILE A 135 20.42 -14.60 32.20
CA ILE A 135 21.04 -15.15 33.40
C ILE A 135 22.33 -15.82 32.97
N ARG A 136 23.47 -15.34 33.47
CA ARG A 136 24.77 -15.98 33.26
C ARG A 136 25.20 -16.69 34.52
N GLN A 137 25.66 -17.93 34.38
CA GLN A 137 26.28 -18.70 35.45
C GLN A 137 27.63 -19.22 34.96
N ASN A 138 28.66 -19.01 35.77
CA ASN A 138 29.99 -19.56 35.54
C ASN A 138 30.25 -20.65 36.59
N TRP A 139 30.67 -21.85 36.17
CA TRP A 139 30.97 -22.98 37.05
C TRP A 139 32.47 -23.19 37.29
N SER A 140 33.30 -22.25 36.88
CA SER A 140 34.75 -22.31 36.99
C SER A 140 35.20 -21.74 38.34
N SER A 141 36.22 -22.34 38.96
CA SER A 141 36.74 -21.90 40.27
C SER A 141 37.73 -20.73 40.20
N THR A 142 38.00 -20.18 39.01
CA THR A 142 39.04 -19.18 38.77
C THR A 142 38.46 -17.85 38.25
N GLY A 143 37.85 -17.06 39.14
CA GLY A 143 37.83 -15.58 39.11
C GLY A 143 37.06 -14.80 38.02
N TYR A 144 36.33 -13.77 38.48
CA TYR A 144 35.89 -12.52 37.82
C TYR A 144 35.11 -12.55 36.48
N GLU A 145 34.48 -13.66 36.09
CA GLU A 145 33.50 -13.58 34.99
C GLU A 145 32.14 -13.02 35.45
N GLN A 146 31.48 -12.24 34.59
CA GLN A 146 30.16 -11.65 34.84
C GLN A 146 29.10 -12.73 35.05
N GLN A 147 28.73 -12.97 36.31
CA GLN A 147 27.66 -13.87 36.72
C GLN A 147 26.43 -13.08 37.21
N GLY A 148 25.25 -13.65 37.03
CA GLY A 148 24.00 -13.13 37.59
C GLY A 148 22.94 -12.81 36.54
N TYR A 149 21.90 -12.14 37.01
CA TYR A 149 20.76 -11.70 36.20
C TYR A 149 21.02 -10.31 35.63
N MET A 150 20.84 -10.18 34.32
CA MET A 150 20.95 -8.92 33.59
C MET A 150 19.65 -8.68 32.83
N ARG A 151 18.95 -7.61 33.21
CA ARG A 151 17.75 -7.16 32.51
C ARG A 151 18.16 -6.38 31.26
N TYR A 152 17.55 -6.71 30.12
CA TYR A 152 17.71 -6.00 28.87
C TYR A 152 16.63 -4.92 28.75
N ASP A 153 15.40 -5.34 28.46
CA ASP A 153 14.28 -4.45 28.16
C ASP A 153 13.07 -4.81 29.01
N THR A 154 12.26 -3.81 29.35
CA THR A 154 10.92 -3.99 29.92
C THR A 154 10.02 -2.99 29.26
N LEU A 155 9.04 -3.49 28.50
CA LEU A 155 8.26 -2.67 27.59
C LEU A 155 6.78 -3.05 27.70
N TRP A 156 5.95 -2.06 28.00
CA TRP A 156 4.53 -2.14 27.72
C TRP A 156 4.24 -1.51 26.36
N LYS A 157 3.42 -2.18 25.55
CA LYS A 157 2.97 -1.71 24.24
C LYS A 157 1.48 -1.96 24.06
N TYR A 158 0.76 -0.94 23.65
CA TYR A 158 -0.61 -1.03 23.15
C TYR A 158 -0.69 -0.43 21.76
N SER A 159 -1.45 -1.05 20.86
CA SER A 159 -1.63 -0.56 19.50
C SER A 159 -3.11 -0.53 19.15
N ASP A 160 -3.58 0.66 18.77
CA ASP A 160 -4.92 0.91 18.26
C ASP A 160 -4.89 0.72 16.73
N SER A 161 -5.63 -0.28 16.23
CA SER A 161 -5.71 -0.58 14.80
C SER A 161 -6.54 0.42 13.99
N ASP A 162 -7.50 1.07 14.63
CA ASP A 162 -8.43 1.99 13.95
C ASP A 162 -7.74 3.33 13.72
N GLN A 163 -7.03 3.82 14.75
CA GLN A 163 -6.22 5.02 14.64
C GLN A 163 -4.83 4.74 14.07
N MET A 164 -4.38 3.48 13.99
CA MET A 164 -3.01 3.10 13.62
C MET A 164 -1.96 3.76 14.53
N ILE A 165 -2.25 3.88 15.83
CA ILE A 165 -1.36 4.52 16.81
C ILE A 165 -0.85 3.46 17.78
N SER A 166 0.43 3.50 18.08
CA SER A 166 1.06 2.68 19.12
C SER A 166 1.56 3.53 20.27
N TYR A 167 1.22 3.08 21.48
CA TYR A 167 1.63 3.64 22.75
C TYR A 167 2.61 2.66 23.39
N GLN A 168 3.74 3.18 23.84
CA GLN A 168 4.81 2.38 24.43
C GLN A 168 5.33 3.06 25.69
N ALA A 169 5.61 2.27 26.73
CA ALA A 169 6.17 2.75 27.99
C ALA A 169 7.19 1.75 28.53
N GLY A 170 8.33 2.24 29.04
CA GLY A 170 9.44 1.43 29.54
C GLY A 170 10.71 1.63 28.71
N ASP A 171 11.48 0.58 28.44
CA ASP A 171 12.62 0.66 27.53
C ASP A 171 12.13 0.70 26.08
N VAL A 172 12.18 1.89 25.50
CA VAL A 172 11.76 2.19 24.14
C VAL A 172 12.98 2.53 23.28
N VAL A 173 12.83 2.32 21.98
CA VAL A 173 13.79 2.77 20.98
C VAL A 173 13.10 3.83 20.13
N SER A 174 13.69 5.01 19.97
CA SER A 174 13.16 6.04 19.09
C SER A 174 13.19 5.57 17.64
N ASN A 175 12.32 6.14 16.80
CA ASN A 175 12.41 5.93 15.36
C ASN A 175 13.57 6.74 14.75
N ALA A 176 13.95 6.40 13.52
CA ALA A 176 14.99 7.08 12.78
C ALA A 176 14.59 7.30 11.32
N LEU A 177 15.03 8.40 10.74
CA LEU A 177 14.96 8.66 9.29
C LEU A 177 16.26 8.17 8.63
N THR A 178 16.30 8.17 7.30
CA THR A 178 17.50 7.77 6.53
C THR A 178 18.75 8.59 6.84
N TRP A 179 18.59 9.74 7.47
CA TRP A 179 19.66 10.69 7.83
C TRP A 179 19.77 10.93 9.34
N SER A 180 19.05 10.15 10.17
CA SER A 180 19.16 10.21 11.62
C SER A 180 19.41 8.83 12.22
N SER A 181 19.66 8.77 13.53
CA SER A 181 19.92 7.54 14.26
C SER A 181 18.85 7.27 15.29
N SER A 182 18.65 5.99 15.65
CA SER A 182 17.77 5.64 16.76
C SER A 182 18.55 5.59 18.07
N VAL A 183 17.89 5.95 19.17
CA VAL A 183 18.45 5.89 20.51
C VAL A 183 17.54 5.08 21.42
N ARG A 184 18.15 4.35 22.37
CA ARG A 184 17.43 3.63 23.42
C ARG A 184 17.17 4.56 24.59
N MET A 185 15.95 4.57 25.09
CA MET A 185 15.52 5.41 26.20
C MET A 185 14.63 4.62 27.15
N GLY A 186 14.68 4.94 28.44
CA GLY A 186 13.60 4.61 29.37
C GLY A 186 12.58 5.75 29.38
N GLY A 187 11.35 5.50 28.93
CA GLY A 187 10.34 6.54 28.85
C GLY A 187 9.08 6.15 28.11
N LEU A 188 8.50 7.11 27.40
CA LEU A 188 7.25 6.99 26.66
C LEU A 188 7.51 7.20 25.17
N ARG A 189 6.82 6.40 24.34
CA ARG A 189 6.82 6.57 22.89
C ARG A 189 5.41 6.49 22.34
N LEU A 190 5.03 7.51 21.59
CA LEU A 190 3.77 7.62 20.88
C LEU A 190 4.08 7.69 19.38
N SER A 191 3.62 6.72 18.60
CA SER A 191 3.96 6.66 17.18
C SER A 191 2.78 6.24 16.31
N ARG A 192 2.78 6.73 15.08
CA ARG A 192 2.02 6.11 14.00
C ARG A 192 2.62 4.72 13.73
N ASN A 193 1.76 3.73 13.49
CA ASN A 193 2.17 2.37 13.21
C ASN A 193 1.23 1.77 12.17
N PHE A 194 1.57 1.86 10.90
CA PHE A 194 0.77 1.29 9.83
C PHE A 194 0.81 -0.23 9.77
N SER A 195 1.80 -0.88 10.40
CA SER A 195 1.94 -2.34 10.39
C SER A 195 0.81 -3.08 11.11
N VAL A 196 0.00 -2.39 11.92
CA VAL A 196 -1.21 -2.98 12.53
C VAL A 196 -2.38 -3.06 11.56
N ARG A 197 -2.27 -2.41 10.40
CA ARG A 197 -3.21 -2.43 9.28
C ARG A 197 -2.46 -2.80 8.00
N PRO A 198 -2.02 -4.06 7.86
CA PRO A 198 -1.26 -4.51 6.69
C PRO A 198 -2.05 -4.42 5.38
N ASP A 199 -3.36 -4.22 5.47
CA ASP A 199 -4.27 -3.95 4.36
C ASP A 199 -4.13 -2.52 3.78
N LEU A 200 -3.48 -1.60 4.49
CA LEU A 200 -3.32 -0.22 4.05
C LEU A 200 -2.09 -0.04 3.17
N VAL A 201 -2.30 0.56 1.99
CA VAL A 201 -1.23 1.04 1.12
C VAL A 201 -0.84 2.46 1.54
N THR A 202 0.34 2.59 2.17
CA THR A 202 0.80 3.86 2.75
C THR A 202 1.67 4.70 1.84
N TYR A 203 2.07 4.16 0.70
CA TYR A 203 2.94 4.79 -0.29
C TYR A 203 2.16 5.06 -1.58
N PRO A 204 2.59 6.03 -2.39
CA PRO A 204 1.96 6.30 -3.66
C PRO A 204 2.09 5.10 -4.61
N LEU A 205 0.97 4.61 -5.12
CA LEU A 205 0.96 3.62 -6.20
C LEU A 205 1.22 4.30 -7.54
N LEU A 206 1.93 3.60 -8.42
CA LEU A 206 2.07 4.02 -9.81
C LEU A 206 0.74 3.77 -10.52
N ASN A 207 0.05 4.84 -10.91
CA ASN A 207 -1.15 4.78 -11.73
C ASN A 207 -0.77 5.10 -13.18
N LEU A 208 -1.08 4.17 -14.10
CA LEU A 208 -0.82 4.36 -15.52
C LEU A 208 -2.16 4.48 -16.25
N SER A 209 -2.46 5.69 -16.72
CA SER A 209 -3.70 6.01 -17.42
C SER A 209 -3.48 6.05 -18.94
N GLY A 210 -4.48 5.60 -19.70
CA GLY A 210 -4.47 5.59 -21.15
C GLY A 210 -5.89 5.57 -21.72
N SER A 211 -6.01 5.45 -23.03
CA SER A 211 -7.29 5.26 -23.71
C SER A 211 -7.15 4.26 -24.85
N ALA A 212 -8.17 3.42 -25.05
CA ALA A 212 -8.26 2.50 -26.16
C ALA A 212 -9.46 2.84 -27.04
N ALA A 213 -9.25 2.96 -28.35
CA ALA A 213 -10.33 3.29 -29.28
C ALA A 213 -11.32 2.14 -29.52
N VAL A 214 -10.91 0.90 -29.20
CA VAL A 214 -11.67 -0.34 -29.41
C VAL A 214 -11.31 -1.36 -28.30
N PRO A 215 -12.15 -2.41 -28.08
CA PRO A 215 -11.79 -3.50 -27.19
C PRO A 215 -10.41 -4.06 -27.52
N SER A 216 -9.55 -4.08 -26.51
CA SER A 216 -8.13 -4.41 -26.65
C SER A 216 -7.67 -5.18 -25.42
N SER A 217 -6.54 -5.87 -25.53
CA SER A 217 -5.79 -6.30 -24.36
C SER A 217 -4.75 -5.24 -23.99
N VAL A 218 -4.50 -5.11 -22.70
CA VAL A 218 -3.43 -4.26 -22.17
C VAL A 218 -2.49 -5.12 -21.36
N ASP A 219 -1.22 -5.10 -21.79
CA ASP A 219 -0.12 -5.77 -21.14
C ASP A 219 0.80 -4.72 -20.50
N LEU A 220 1.07 -4.89 -19.20
CA LEU A 220 2.03 -4.06 -18.47
C LEU A 220 3.36 -4.80 -18.39
N PHE A 221 4.42 -4.17 -18.88
CA PHE A 221 5.78 -4.63 -18.71
C PHE A 221 6.52 -3.70 -17.73
N ILE A 222 7.23 -4.28 -16.77
CA ILE A 222 8.10 -3.55 -15.85
C ILE A 222 9.52 -4.04 -16.07
N ASN A 223 10.44 -3.13 -16.43
CA ASN A 223 11.83 -3.46 -16.74
C ASN A 223 11.97 -4.64 -17.74
N GLY A 224 11.08 -4.68 -18.75
CA GLY A 224 11.05 -5.71 -19.79
C GLY A 224 10.30 -7.00 -19.44
N TYR A 225 9.83 -7.19 -18.20
CA TYR A 225 9.06 -8.37 -17.79
C TYR A 225 7.56 -8.09 -17.76
N LYS A 226 6.75 -8.99 -18.34
CA LYS A 226 5.28 -8.89 -18.32
C LYS A 226 4.76 -9.10 -16.90
N SER A 227 4.26 -8.03 -16.30
CA SER A 227 3.78 -7.98 -14.92
C SER A 227 2.30 -8.30 -14.80
N SER A 228 1.48 -7.78 -15.72
CA SER A 228 0.02 -8.02 -15.73
C SER A 228 -0.54 -7.99 -17.14
N SER A 229 -1.72 -8.58 -17.31
CA SER A 229 -2.47 -8.60 -18.56
C SER A 229 -3.96 -8.50 -18.24
N ALA A 230 -4.68 -7.65 -18.94
CA ALA A 230 -6.12 -7.49 -18.77
C ALA A 230 -6.80 -7.16 -20.10
N GLN A 231 -8.05 -7.59 -20.25
CA GLN A 231 -8.90 -7.16 -21.36
C GLN A 231 -9.61 -5.87 -20.96
N ILE A 232 -9.63 -4.89 -21.87
CA ILE A 232 -10.31 -3.61 -21.69
C ILE A 232 -11.30 -3.37 -22.82
N ASN A 233 -12.36 -2.64 -22.51
CA ASN A 233 -13.30 -2.12 -23.48
C ASN A 233 -12.75 -0.83 -24.13
N GLY A 234 -13.37 -0.38 -25.21
CA GLY A 234 -13.10 0.95 -25.76
C GLY A 234 -13.41 2.03 -24.72
N GLY A 235 -12.55 3.04 -24.59
CA GLY A 235 -12.62 4.13 -23.63
C GLY A 235 -11.35 4.31 -22.78
N PRO A 236 -11.37 5.27 -21.83
CA PRO A 236 -10.26 5.52 -20.92
C PRO A 236 -10.10 4.37 -19.92
N TYR A 237 -8.85 4.12 -19.53
CA TYR A 237 -8.50 3.11 -18.53
C TYR A 237 -7.36 3.59 -17.64
N THR A 238 -7.32 3.08 -16.41
CA THR A 238 -6.20 3.25 -15.47
C THR A 238 -5.80 1.90 -14.90
N LEU A 239 -4.50 1.60 -14.97
CA LEU A 239 -3.88 0.41 -14.38
C LEU A 239 -3.34 0.77 -12.99
N THR A 240 -3.75 0.01 -11.97
CA THR A 240 -3.32 0.22 -10.58
C THR A 240 -2.60 -0.99 -9.97
N ASN A 241 -2.65 -2.17 -10.60
CA ASN A 241 -2.01 -3.40 -10.10
C ASN A 241 -0.55 -3.52 -10.53
N VAL A 242 0.25 -2.55 -10.12
CA VAL A 242 1.71 -2.64 -10.26
C VAL A 242 2.25 -3.42 -9.05
N PRO A 243 3.02 -4.51 -9.25
CA PRO A 243 3.58 -5.28 -8.14
C PRO A 243 4.49 -4.41 -7.27
N TRP A 244 4.83 -4.89 -6.07
CA TRP A 244 5.77 -4.18 -5.19
C TRP A 244 7.10 -3.92 -5.93
N ILE A 245 7.35 -2.65 -6.23
CA ILE A 245 8.55 -2.15 -6.91
C ILE A 245 9.20 -1.08 -6.04
N SER A 246 10.53 -1.05 -6.03
CA SER A 246 11.32 -0.06 -5.31
C SER A 246 12.46 0.43 -6.21
N GLY A 247 12.73 1.73 -6.20
CA GLY A 247 13.78 2.38 -6.99
C GLY A 247 13.29 2.90 -8.35
N ALA A 248 14.27 3.19 -9.22
CA ALA A 248 14.03 3.65 -10.58
C ALA A 248 13.72 2.47 -11.51
N GLY A 249 12.83 2.68 -12.48
CA GLY A 249 12.54 1.70 -13.51
C GLY A 249 11.77 2.31 -14.67
N GLU A 250 11.42 1.45 -15.64
CA GLU A 250 10.56 1.82 -16.76
C GLU A 250 9.35 0.88 -16.82
N ALA A 251 8.17 1.48 -16.95
CA ALA A 251 6.94 0.77 -17.22
C ALA A 251 6.56 0.94 -18.69
N THR A 252 6.40 -0.15 -19.42
CA THR A 252 5.92 -0.14 -20.80
C THR A 252 4.52 -0.73 -20.86
N VAL A 253 3.54 0.07 -21.23
CA VAL A 253 2.17 -0.38 -21.46
C VAL A 253 2.02 -0.71 -22.94
N VAL A 254 1.63 -1.94 -23.26
CA VAL A 254 1.38 -2.40 -24.63
C VAL A 254 -0.10 -2.70 -24.77
N THR A 255 -0.80 -1.89 -25.57
CA THR A 255 -2.19 -2.15 -25.94
C THR A 255 -2.22 -2.91 -27.25
N THR A 256 -2.87 -4.08 -27.27
CA THR A 256 -3.02 -4.92 -28.48
C THR A 256 -4.50 -5.03 -28.84
N ASP A 257 -4.87 -4.64 -30.05
CA ASP A 257 -6.25 -4.78 -30.51
C ASP A 257 -6.55 -6.17 -31.10
N ALA A 258 -7.81 -6.39 -31.49
CA ALA A 258 -8.24 -7.65 -32.09
C ALA A 258 -7.57 -7.98 -33.45
N LEU A 259 -6.96 -6.99 -34.12
CA LEU A 259 -6.21 -7.16 -35.36
C LEU A 259 -4.73 -7.42 -35.12
N GLY A 260 -4.29 -7.44 -33.86
CA GLY A 260 -2.88 -7.62 -33.47
C GLY A 260 -2.05 -6.35 -33.59
N ARG A 261 -2.66 -5.18 -33.82
CA ARG A 261 -1.93 -3.90 -33.83
C ARG A 261 -1.56 -3.53 -32.40
N GLN A 262 -0.29 -3.20 -32.20
CA GLN A 262 0.25 -2.88 -30.88
C GLN A 262 0.63 -1.41 -30.78
N VAL A 263 0.23 -0.77 -29.69
CA VAL A 263 0.68 0.56 -29.31
C VAL A 263 1.40 0.45 -27.97
N SER A 264 2.69 0.77 -27.96
CA SER A 264 3.52 0.78 -26.75
C SER A 264 3.74 2.20 -26.25
N THR A 265 3.61 2.41 -24.95
CA THR A 265 3.95 3.66 -24.27
C THR A 265 4.86 3.35 -23.09
N SER A 266 6.08 3.87 -23.11
CA SER A 266 7.05 3.73 -22.01
C SER A 266 7.02 4.97 -21.12
N ILE A 267 6.90 4.74 -19.81
CA ILE A 267 6.84 5.76 -18.78
C ILE A 267 7.92 5.44 -17.74
N PRO A 268 8.93 6.30 -17.56
CA PRO A 268 9.89 6.12 -16.49
C PRO A 268 9.21 6.37 -15.14
N PHE A 269 9.55 5.57 -14.13
CA PHE A 269 9.03 5.72 -12.78
C PHE A 269 10.15 5.67 -11.74
N TYR A 270 9.88 6.26 -10.57
CA TYR A 270 10.67 6.08 -9.37
C TYR A 270 9.71 5.87 -8.19
N VAL A 271 9.75 4.68 -7.59
CA VAL A 271 8.94 4.36 -6.41
C VAL A 271 9.86 4.25 -5.21
N SER A 272 9.68 5.12 -4.23
CA SER A 272 10.32 4.95 -2.92
C SER A 272 9.28 4.52 -1.91
N ASN A 273 9.52 3.38 -1.27
CA ASN A 273 8.70 2.88 -0.16
C ASN A 273 8.88 3.74 1.11
N THR A 274 9.74 4.77 1.06
CA THR A 274 9.79 5.82 2.07
C THR A 274 8.82 6.96 1.79
N LEU A 275 8.27 7.15 0.58
CA LEU A 275 7.26 8.19 0.37
C LEU A 275 5.94 7.81 1.03
N LEU A 276 5.25 8.81 1.59
CA LEU A 276 3.88 8.70 2.07
C LEU A 276 2.92 9.08 0.95
N ARG A 277 1.82 8.33 0.82
CA ARG A 277 0.69 8.70 -0.04
C ARG A 277 0.18 10.09 0.35
N GLU A 278 -0.33 10.83 -0.64
CA GLU A 278 -0.95 12.14 -0.42
C GLU A 278 -1.97 12.12 0.74
N GLY A 279 -1.87 13.11 1.62
CA GLY A 279 -2.73 13.29 2.79
C GLY A 279 -2.38 12.41 3.99
N LEU A 280 -1.42 11.49 3.88
CA LEU A 280 -1.05 10.60 4.98
C LEU A 280 0.01 11.25 5.90
N SER A 281 -0.21 11.15 7.21
CA SER A 281 0.71 11.62 8.24
C SER A 281 1.36 10.45 8.99
N ASP A 282 2.69 10.47 9.12
CA ASP A 282 3.49 9.54 9.91
C ASP A 282 4.26 10.32 10.97
N PHE A 283 4.23 9.87 12.21
CA PHE A 283 4.85 10.58 13.32
C PHE A 283 5.42 9.62 14.35
N ASP A 284 6.45 10.07 15.06
CA ASP A 284 7.05 9.38 16.18
C ASP A 284 7.48 10.41 17.21
N PHE A 285 6.95 10.31 18.42
CA PHE A 285 7.34 11.14 19.55
C PHE A 285 7.84 10.24 20.66
N THR A 286 9.10 10.39 21.02
CA THR A 286 9.73 9.64 22.10
C THR A 286 10.33 10.61 23.11
N LEU A 287 10.03 10.40 24.38
CA LEU A 287 10.52 11.20 25.50
C LEU A 287 10.96 10.26 26.62
N GLY A 288 12.16 10.46 27.15
CA GLY A 288 12.66 9.62 28.23
C GLY A 288 14.07 9.99 28.67
N ALA A 289 14.73 9.07 29.35
CA ALA A 289 16.14 9.18 29.71
C ALA A 289 16.97 8.18 28.89
N LEU A 290 18.11 8.63 28.38
CA LEU A 290 18.99 7.80 27.55
C LEU A 290 19.44 6.55 28.31
N ARG A 291 19.29 5.39 27.67
CA ARG A 291 19.68 4.10 28.24
C ARG A 291 21.18 3.90 28.04
N ASN A 292 21.94 4.07 29.11
CA ASN A 292 23.38 3.85 29.12
C ASN A 292 23.72 2.40 29.45
N ASN A 293 24.92 1.96 29.02
CA ASN A 293 25.48 0.66 29.42
C ASN A 293 24.52 -0.52 29.20
N TYR A 294 23.76 -0.48 28.09
CA TYR A 294 22.82 -1.52 27.72
C TYR A 294 23.55 -2.86 27.54
N GLY A 295 23.04 -3.93 28.14
CA GLY A 295 23.73 -5.23 28.16
C GLY A 295 24.94 -5.29 29.10
N ILE A 296 25.13 -4.28 29.97
CA ILE A 296 26.16 -4.27 31.02
C ILE A 296 25.50 -4.00 32.38
N ARG A 297 24.57 -3.02 32.46
CA ARG A 297 23.83 -2.65 33.68
C ARG A 297 22.32 -2.74 33.44
N SER A 298 21.58 -3.25 34.43
CA SER A 298 20.13 -3.49 34.31
C SER A 298 19.25 -2.24 34.24
N ALA A 299 19.63 -1.10 34.81
CA ALA A 299 18.78 0.09 34.88
C ALA A 299 19.61 1.38 35.01
N ASP A 300 20.53 1.57 34.07
CA ASP A 300 21.35 2.78 33.94
C ASP A 300 20.71 3.73 32.91
N TYR A 301 20.08 4.78 33.42
CA TYR A 301 19.43 5.83 32.64
C TYR A 301 20.10 7.17 32.96
N GLY A 302 20.57 7.85 31.92
CA GLY A 302 21.32 9.10 32.04
C GLY A 302 20.46 10.33 31.79
N ALA A 303 20.97 11.22 30.94
CA ALA A 303 20.32 12.47 30.60
C ALA A 303 18.93 12.28 30.00
N GLY A 304 18.02 13.21 30.31
CA GLY A 304 16.75 13.35 29.61
C GLY A 304 16.99 13.61 28.12
N ALA A 305 16.16 13.02 27.26
CA ALA A 305 16.21 13.20 25.83
C ALA A 305 14.80 13.13 25.23
N VAL A 306 14.62 13.86 24.14
CA VAL A 306 13.41 13.86 23.33
C VAL A 306 13.81 13.66 21.87
N SER A 307 13.03 12.86 21.16
CA SER A 307 13.14 12.66 19.71
C SER A 307 11.74 12.77 19.13
N ALA A 308 11.59 13.62 18.12
CA ALA A 308 10.35 13.86 17.42
C ALA A 308 10.57 13.76 15.92
N ILE A 309 9.75 12.95 15.26
CA ILE A 309 9.70 12.83 13.80
C ILE A 309 8.27 13.13 13.38
N TYR A 310 8.12 13.98 12.37
CA TYR A 310 6.83 14.22 11.73
C TYR A 310 7.01 14.23 10.22
N ARG A 311 6.15 13.51 9.53
CA ARG A 311 6.21 13.32 8.08
C ARG A 311 4.82 13.45 7.51
N TYR A 312 4.72 14.10 6.36
CA TYR A 312 3.46 14.34 5.68
C TYR A 312 3.59 14.17 4.17
N GLY A 313 2.75 13.33 3.60
CA GLY A 313 2.62 13.18 2.15
C GLY A 313 1.90 14.40 1.56
N PHE A 314 2.67 15.39 1.09
CA PHE A 314 2.09 16.59 0.49
C PHE A 314 1.39 16.28 -0.84
N ASN A 315 1.96 15.37 -1.62
CA ASN A 315 1.36 14.74 -2.79
C ASN A 315 2.05 13.39 -3.06
N ASN A 316 1.63 12.67 -4.09
CA ASN A 316 2.15 11.33 -4.41
C ASN A 316 3.62 11.29 -4.90
N TRP A 317 4.32 12.42 -5.00
CA TRP A 317 5.75 12.47 -5.36
C TRP A 317 6.60 13.22 -4.33
N LEU A 318 5.99 13.90 -3.34
CA LEU A 318 6.66 14.71 -2.32
C LEU A 318 6.16 14.38 -0.92
N THR A 319 7.06 13.91 -0.07
CA THR A 319 6.84 13.77 1.38
C THR A 319 7.76 14.72 2.13
N LEU A 320 7.18 15.62 2.92
CA LEU A 320 7.94 16.45 3.84
C LEU A 320 8.26 15.63 5.09
N SER A 321 9.51 15.65 5.55
CA SER A 321 9.92 14.99 6.79
C SER A 321 10.69 15.99 7.65
N THR A 322 10.30 16.09 8.92
CA THR A 322 10.97 16.88 9.94
C THR A 322 11.42 15.95 11.05
N HIS A 323 12.58 16.22 11.61
CA HIS A 323 13.13 15.50 12.73
C HIS A 323 13.79 16.47 13.69
N THR A 324 13.61 16.24 14.98
CA THR A 324 14.15 17.06 16.06
C THR A 324 14.58 16.13 17.18
N GLU A 325 15.80 16.32 17.64
CA GLU A 325 16.34 15.64 18.81
C GLU A 325 16.90 16.69 19.76
N ASP A 326 16.68 16.48 21.04
CA ASP A 326 17.28 17.29 22.09
C ASP A 326 17.65 16.40 23.28
N ARG A 327 18.70 16.79 23.99
CA ARG A 327 19.21 16.09 25.17
C ARG A 327 19.54 17.12 26.24
N GLU A 328 19.13 16.84 27.46
CA GLU A 328 19.48 17.63 28.62
C GLU A 328 21.00 17.53 28.91
N GLY A 329 21.67 18.68 28.98
CA GLY A 329 23.07 18.85 29.39
C GLY A 329 24.08 18.58 28.30
#